data_AF-A0A970DYB7-F1
#
_entry.id   AF-A0A970DYB7-F1
#
_cell.length_a   1.000
_cell.length_b   1.000
_cell.length_c   1.000
_cell.angle_alpha   90.00
_cell.angle_beta   90.00
_cell.angle_gamma   90.00
#
_symmetry.space_group_name_H-M   'P 1'
#
loop_
_entity.id
_entity.type
_entity.pdbx_description
1 polymer ?
#
loop_
_entity_poly.entity_id
_entity_poly.type
_entity_poly.pdbx_seq_one_letter_code
_entity_poly.pdbx_strand_id
1 'polypeptide(L)'
;MKKRTALLLVLLVATVLLAGCDVLIRWDQPIIIELPYRTTVDGYVSYSGNQVRITSSVNTRSSYRPLADAKITIVDTGHVTWTDQYGYFQIRGVPGPDRYVTMKIEHWRLRDPVYTTIHLK
;
A
#
# COMPACT_ATOMS: atom_id res chain seq x y z
N MET A 1 16.21 10.89 -66.56
CA MET A 1 15.87 11.55 -65.28
C MET A 1 14.74 10.84 -64.50
N LYS A 2 13.67 10.35 -65.15
CA LYS A 2 12.53 9.64 -64.49
C LYS A 2 12.87 8.41 -63.63
N LYS A 3 13.93 7.64 -63.95
CA LYS A 3 14.32 6.45 -63.17
C LYS A 3 14.96 6.79 -61.81
N ARG A 4 15.65 7.93 -61.70
CA ARG A 4 16.31 8.36 -60.45
C ARG A 4 15.28 8.90 -59.44
N THR A 5 14.25 9.59 -59.91
CA THR A 5 13.15 10.08 -59.08
C THR A 5 12.28 8.94 -58.52
N ALA A 6 12.04 7.88 -59.30
CA ALA A 6 11.34 6.69 -58.81
C ALA A 6 12.14 5.98 -57.71
N LEU A 7 13.46 5.86 -57.87
CA LEU A 7 14.33 5.24 -56.88
C LEU A 7 14.38 6.02 -55.56
N LEU A 8 14.45 7.35 -55.64
CA LEU A 8 14.41 8.24 -54.46
C LEU A 8 13.08 8.13 -53.71
N LEU A 9 11.97 7.99 -54.43
CA LEU A 9 10.65 7.86 -53.83
C LEU A 9 10.48 6.52 -53.10
N VAL A 10 10.99 5.44 -53.68
CA VAL A 10 11.06 4.13 -53.00
C VAL A 10 11.95 4.18 -51.76
N LEU A 11 13.09 4.85 -51.85
CA LEU A 11 14.02 4.99 -50.72
C LEU A 11 13.39 5.77 -49.57
N LEU A 12 12.64 6.82 -49.87
CA LEU A 12 11.95 7.66 -48.89
C LEU A 12 10.80 6.93 -48.20
N VAL A 13 10.05 6.09 -48.93
CA VAL A 13 9.02 5.23 -48.34
C VAL A 13 9.65 4.16 -47.45
N ALA A 14 10.76 3.56 -47.87
CA ALA A 14 11.47 2.56 -47.09
C ALA A 14 12.02 3.13 -45.77
N THR A 15 12.59 4.33 -45.78
CA THR A 15 13.11 4.97 -44.55
C THR A 15 12.01 5.30 -43.56
N VAL A 16 10.83 5.73 -44.03
CA VAL A 16 9.67 5.99 -43.15
C VAL A 16 9.14 4.71 -42.52
N LEU A 17 9.07 3.62 -43.29
CA LEU A 17 8.65 2.30 -42.77
C LEU A 17 9.64 1.73 -41.75
N LEU A 18 10.95 1.91 -41.98
CA LEU A 18 12.00 1.47 -41.07
C LEU A 18 12.06 2.32 -39.79
N ALA A 19 11.91 3.65 -39.90
CA ALA A 19 11.88 4.55 -38.74
C ALA A 19 10.58 4.45 -37.92
N GLY A 20 9.47 4.06 -38.55
CA GLY A 20 8.18 3.88 -37.88
C GLY A 20 8.12 2.68 -36.93
N CYS A 21 9.08 1.76 -36.98
CA CYS A 21 9.08 0.54 -36.17
C CYS A 21 9.53 0.79 -34.71
N ASP A 22 10.31 1.85 -34.46
CA ASP A 22 10.83 2.19 -33.12
C ASP A 22 9.92 3.17 -32.34
N VAL A 23 8.89 3.73 -32.98
CA VAL A 23 7.93 4.66 -32.34
C VAL A 23 6.70 3.93 -31.80
N LEU A 24 6.78 2.61 -31.65
CA LEU A 24 5.87 1.85 -30.79
C LEU A 24 6.27 2.10 -29.33
N ILE A 25 5.87 3.27 -28.84
CA ILE A 25 5.76 3.57 -27.42
C ILE A 25 5.23 2.31 -26.73
N ARG A 26 6.00 1.74 -25.80
CA ARG A 26 5.57 0.60 -24.99
C ARG A 26 4.43 1.06 -24.07
N TRP A 27 3.21 1.06 -24.59
CA TRP A 27 1.97 1.37 -23.85
C TRP A 27 1.70 0.35 -22.72
N ASP A 28 2.37 -0.79 -22.74
CA ASP A 28 2.25 -1.85 -21.74
C ASP A 28 3.22 -1.74 -20.57
N GLN A 29 3.92 -0.61 -20.38
CA GLN A 29 4.66 -0.44 -19.13
C GLN A 29 3.68 -0.17 -17.99
N PRO A 30 3.61 -1.06 -16.97
CA PRO A 30 2.76 -0.78 -15.82
C PRO A 30 3.23 0.53 -15.18
N ILE A 31 2.29 1.43 -14.90
CA ILE A 31 2.57 2.64 -14.14
C ILE A 31 2.89 2.19 -12.70
N ILE A 32 4.17 2.09 -12.37
CA ILE A 32 4.62 1.81 -11.00
C ILE A 32 4.56 3.13 -10.25
N ILE A 33 3.50 3.33 -9.46
CA ILE A 33 3.39 4.47 -8.55
C ILE A 33 4.11 4.09 -7.25
N GLU A 34 5.37 4.46 -7.12
CA GLU A 34 6.10 4.35 -5.85
C GLU A 34 5.64 5.48 -4.91
N LEU A 35 4.58 5.23 -4.15
CA LEU A 35 4.18 6.12 -3.07
C LEU A 35 5.23 6.04 -1.95
N PRO A 36 5.81 7.16 -1.48
CA PRO A 36 6.78 7.14 -0.40
C PRO A 36 6.10 6.79 0.93
N TYR A 37 5.99 5.50 1.22
CA TYR A 37 5.52 4.97 2.50
C TYR A 37 6.61 5.13 3.57
N ARG A 38 6.81 6.36 4.05
CA ARG A 38 7.87 6.69 5.04
C ARG A 38 7.33 6.97 6.44
N THR A 39 6.01 7.06 6.58
CA THR A 39 5.36 7.38 7.85
C THR A 39 5.42 6.19 8.80
N THR A 40 5.56 6.50 10.09
CA THR A 40 5.47 5.54 11.18
C THR A 40 4.22 5.86 12.00
N VAL A 41 3.47 4.83 12.37
CA VAL A 41 2.30 4.93 13.24
C VAL A 41 2.50 4.01 14.42
N ASP A 42 2.23 4.54 15.59
CA ASP A 42 2.19 3.83 16.84
C ASP A 42 0.80 3.88 17.47
N GLY A 43 0.53 2.93 18.34
CA GLY A 43 -0.74 2.89 19.04
C GLY A 43 -0.81 1.74 20.02
N TYR A 44 -2.01 1.58 20.56
CA TYR A 44 -2.35 0.65 21.60
C TYR A 44 -3.63 -0.09 21.22
N VAL A 45 -3.60 -1.42 21.25
CA VAL A 45 -4.76 -2.28 20.98
C VAL A 45 -5.22 -2.94 22.27
N SER A 46 -6.51 -2.82 22.55
CA SER A 46 -7.17 -3.49 23.66
C SER A 46 -8.47 -4.14 23.23
N TYR A 47 -8.97 -5.07 24.04
CA TYR A 47 -10.20 -5.79 23.75
C TYR A 47 -11.07 -6.02 24.99
N SER A 48 -12.38 -6.19 24.76
CA SER A 48 -13.38 -6.59 25.75
C SER A 48 -14.39 -7.52 25.08
N GLY A 49 -14.31 -8.82 25.36
CA GLY A 49 -15.05 -9.83 24.60
C GLY A 49 -14.61 -9.82 23.13
N ASN A 50 -15.54 -9.57 22.20
CA ASN A 50 -15.22 -9.44 20.76
C ASN A 50 -14.99 -7.99 20.31
N GLN A 51 -15.10 -7.01 21.21
CA GLN A 51 -14.85 -5.61 20.85
C GLN A 51 -13.36 -5.32 20.92
N VAL A 52 -12.80 -4.78 19.84
CA VAL A 52 -11.41 -4.31 19.78
C VAL A 52 -11.40 -2.79 19.69
N ARG A 53 -10.47 -2.17 20.41
CA ARG A 53 -10.28 -0.72 20.43
C ARG A 53 -8.82 -0.39 20.19
N ILE A 54 -8.59 0.53 19.26
CA ILE A 54 -7.28 1.14 19.00
C ILE A 54 -7.29 2.56 19.56
N THR A 55 -6.24 2.93 20.28
CA THR A 55 -6.01 4.27 20.83
C THR A 55 -4.54 4.66 20.64
N SER A 56 -4.24 5.97 20.66
CA SER A 56 -2.85 6.46 20.63
C SER A 56 -2.11 6.26 21.96
N SER A 57 -2.84 6.00 23.04
CA SER A 57 -2.32 5.78 24.38
C SER A 57 -3.02 4.60 25.05
N VAL A 58 -2.54 4.19 26.23
CA VAL A 58 -3.13 3.08 26.99
C VAL A 58 -4.63 3.31 27.24
N ASN A 59 -5.43 2.27 27.04
CA ASN A 59 -6.84 2.31 27.40
C ASN A 59 -6.99 2.08 28.91
N THR A 60 -7.47 3.11 29.63
CA THR A 60 -7.62 3.07 31.09
C THR A 60 -8.92 2.40 31.56
N ARG A 61 -9.78 1.96 30.64
CA ARG A 61 -11.04 1.28 31.00
C ARG A 61 -10.77 -0.13 31.52
N SER A 62 -11.19 -0.41 32.75
CA SER A 62 -10.97 -1.68 33.44
C SER A 62 -11.58 -2.91 32.75
N SER A 63 -12.65 -2.73 31.96
CA SER A 63 -13.26 -3.80 31.18
C SER A 63 -12.42 -4.22 29.98
N TYR A 64 -11.47 -3.39 29.56
CA TYR A 64 -10.59 -3.66 28.43
C TYR A 64 -9.26 -4.21 28.92
N ARG A 65 -8.79 -5.24 28.22
CA ARG A 65 -7.47 -5.83 28.44
C ARG A 65 -6.56 -5.53 27.26
N PRO A 66 -5.24 -5.39 27.46
CA PRO A 66 -4.30 -5.30 26.36
C PRO A 66 -4.42 -6.53 25.46
N LEU A 67 -4.43 -6.32 24.15
CA LEU A 67 -4.42 -7.40 23.19
C LEU A 67 -2.96 -7.68 22.80
N ALA A 68 -2.26 -8.43 23.65
CA ALA A 68 -0.86 -8.82 23.44
C ALA A 68 -0.71 -9.81 22.27
N ASP A 69 0.42 -9.78 21.57
CA ASP A 69 0.77 -10.70 20.46
C ASP A 69 -0.23 -10.72 19.30
N ALA A 70 -0.98 -9.64 19.13
CA ALA A 70 -1.92 -9.47 18.03
C ALA A 70 -1.17 -9.12 16.75
N LYS A 71 -1.46 -9.84 15.68
CA LYS A 71 -0.94 -9.53 14.36
C LYS A 71 -1.77 -8.40 13.76
N ILE A 72 -1.10 -7.32 13.39
CA ILE A 72 -1.70 -6.14 12.77
C ILE A 72 -1.19 -6.07 11.34
N THR A 73 -2.11 -6.00 10.38
CA THR A 73 -1.78 -5.84 8.96
C THR A 73 -2.41 -4.56 8.43
N ILE A 74 -1.64 -3.69 7.79
CA ILE A 74 -2.19 -2.59 7.00
C ILE A 74 -2.68 -3.17 5.69
N VAL A 75 -3.97 -3.05 5.42
CA VAL A 75 -4.61 -3.66 4.25
C VAL A 75 -4.06 -3.05 2.96
N ASP A 76 -3.84 -1.73 2.95
CA ASP A 76 -3.44 -0.99 1.74
C ASP A 76 -2.01 -1.30 1.28
N THR A 77 -1.11 -1.61 2.22
CA THR A 77 0.32 -1.83 1.93
C THR A 77 0.77 -3.26 2.16
N GLY A 78 -0.06 -4.09 2.82
CA GLY A 78 0.31 -5.43 3.25
C GLY A 78 1.33 -5.48 4.39
N HIS A 79 1.76 -4.33 4.93
CA HIS A 79 2.73 -4.30 6.02
C HIS A 79 2.16 -4.93 7.28
N VAL A 80 2.98 -5.75 7.94
CA VAL A 80 2.62 -6.49 9.14
C VAL A 80 3.46 -6.02 10.32
N THR A 81 2.82 -5.85 11.47
CA THR A 81 3.47 -5.68 12.77
C THR A 81 2.74 -6.53 13.82
N TRP A 82 3.27 -6.56 15.04
CA TRP A 82 2.68 -7.24 16.17
C TRP A 82 2.59 -6.32 17.37
N THR A 83 1.60 -6.52 18.21
CA THR A 83 1.55 -5.87 19.52
C THR A 83 2.52 -6.54 20.49
N ASP A 84 3.10 -5.75 21.38
CA ASP A 84 3.89 -6.24 22.50
C ASP A 84 3.01 -6.87 23.60
N GLN A 85 3.64 -7.34 24.68
CA GLN A 85 2.96 -7.93 25.85
C GLN A 85 1.96 -6.98 26.54
N TYR A 86 2.07 -5.68 26.30
CA TYR A 86 1.22 -4.64 26.87
C TYR A 86 0.19 -4.14 25.86
N GLY A 87 0.16 -4.63 24.62
CA GLY A 87 -0.79 -4.22 23.58
C GLY A 87 -0.33 -3.02 22.75
N TYR A 88 0.89 -2.51 22.93
CA TYR A 88 1.44 -1.45 22.09
C TYR A 88 1.97 -2.01 20.78
N PHE A 89 1.89 -1.22 19.71
CA PHE A 89 2.50 -1.55 18.44
C PHE A 89 3.13 -0.31 17.80
N GLN A 90 4.07 -0.57 16.89
CA GLN A 90 4.61 0.42 15.97
C GLN A 90 4.70 -0.22 14.58
N ILE A 91 4.25 0.50 13.55
CA ILE A 91 4.32 0.07 12.16
C ILE A 91 4.94 1.17 11.30
N ARG A 92 5.91 0.78 10.48
CA ARG A 92 6.56 1.61 9.47
C ARG A 92 5.99 1.25 8.10
N GLY A 93 6.23 2.09 7.10
CA GLY A 93 5.71 1.82 5.76
C GLY A 93 4.22 2.18 5.64
N VAL A 94 3.77 3.14 6.45
CA VAL A 94 2.39 3.60 6.43
C VAL A 94 2.23 4.65 5.32
N PRO A 95 1.07 4.70 4.62
CA PRO A 95 0.67 5.85 3.80
C PRO A 95 0.95 7.20 4.49
N GLY A 96 1.22 8.22 3.68
CA GLY A 96 1.47 9.59 4.15
C GLY A 96 0.37 10.13 5.08
N PRO A 97 0.64 11.25 5.79
CA PRO A 97 -0.33 11.86 6.70
C PRO A 97 -1.59 12.32 5.98
N ASP A 98 -2.60 12.67 6.77
CA ASP A 98 -3.94 13.11 6.36
C ASP A 98 -4.71 12.09 5.49
N ARG A 99 -4.65 10.82 5.87
CA ARG A 99 -5.33 9.73 5.17
C ARG A 99 -5.93 8.72 6.12
N TYR A 100 -6.99 8.06 5.67
CA TYR A 100 -7.55 6.92 6.34
C TYR A 100 -6.82 5.66 5.91
N VAL A 101 -6.44 4.83 6.87
CA VAL A 101 -5.79 3.54 6.62
C VAL A 101 -6.58 2.44 7.31
N THR A 102 -6.83 1.35 6.57
CA THR A 102 -7.52 0.18 7.11
C THR A 102 -6.52 -0.82 7.66
N MET A 103 -6.77 -1.24 8.89
CA MET A 103 -5.98 -2.22 9.62
C MET A 103 -6.81 -3.47 9.86
N LYS A 104 -6.19 -4.63 9.62
CA LYS A 104 -6.71 -5.95 9.98
C LYS A 104 -5.98 -6.43 11.24
N ILE A 105 -6.73 -6.81 12.26
CA ILE A 105 -6.22 -7.29 13.55
C ILE A 105 -6.61 -8.75 13.70
N GLU A 106 -5.61 -9.61 13.86
CA GLU A 106 -5.76 -11.05 14.00
C GLU A 106 -5.17 -11.48 15.35
N HIS A 107 -5.96 -12.20 16.16
CA HIS A 107 -5.50 -12.70 17.44
C HIS A 107 -6.39 -13.88 17.89
N TRP A 108 -5.82 -14.90 18.53
CA TRP A 108 -6.53 -16.15 18.91
C TRP A 108 -7.69 -15.95 19.91
N ARG A 109 -7.66 -14.86 20.68
CA ARG A 109 -8.77 -14.44 21.59
C ARG A 109 -9.96 -13.82 20.84
N LEU A 110 -9.77 -13.41 19.59
CA LEU A 110 -10.83 -12.88 18.76
C LEU A 110 -11.42 -14.04 17.96
N ARG A 111 -12.75 -14.08 17.87
CA ARG A 111 -13.45 -15.10 17.07
C ARG A 111 -13.11 -14.98 15.58
N ASP A 112 -13.07 -13.73 15.11
CA ASP A 112 -12.87 -13.36 13.71
C ASP A 112 -11.85 -12.21 13.64
N PRO A 113 -11.13 -12.05 12.52
CA PRO A 113 -10.31 -10.87 12.29
C PRO A 113 -11.13 -9.59 12.35
N VAL A 114 -10.62 -8.58 13.05
CA VAL A 114 -11.29 -7.27 13.17
C VAL A 114 -10.66 -6.28 12.20
N TYR A 115 -11.50 -5.60 11.43
CA TYR A 115 -11.09 -4.52 10.55
C TYR A 115 -11.44 -3.18 11.18
N THR A 116 -10.50 -2.24 11.16
CA THR A 116 -10.71 -0.89 11.68
C THR A 116 -9.97 0.11 10.83
N THR A 117 -10.51 1.33 10.77
CA THR A 117 -9.92 2.41 9.98
C THR A 117 -9.45 3.49 10.93
N ILE A 118 -8.19 3.89 10.81
CA ILE A 118 -7.61 5.00 11.58
C ILE A 118 -7.34 6.17 10.65
N HIS A 119 -7.54 7.39 11.14
CA HIS A 119 -7.11 8.60 10.46
C HIS A 119 -5.69 8.92 10.89
N LEU A 120 -4.78 8.96 9.92
CA LEU A 120 -3.42 9.40 10.10
C LEU A 120 -3.42 10.92 10.04
N LYS A 121 -3.07 11.56 11.16
CA LYS A 121 -2.88 13.01 11.20
C LYS A 121 -1.51 13.40 10.70
#